data_AF-A0AAW8KQS1-F1
#
_entry.id   AF-A0AAW8KQS1-F1
#
_cell.length_a   1.000
_cell.length_b   1.000
_cell.length_c   1.000
_cell.angle_alpha   90.00
_cell.angle_beta   90.00
_cell.angle_gamma   90.00
#
_symmetry.space_group_name_H-M   'P 1'
#
loop_
_entity.id
_entity.type
_entity.pdbx_description
1 polymer ?
#
loop_
_entity_poly.entity_id
_entity_poly.type
_entity_poly.pdbx_seq_one_letter_code
_entity_poly.pdbx_strand_id
1 'polypeptide(L)'
;DEEGMQISDITDHYFKSKLVYTAPSHQFPLGGTLSLARRFALLDWANKQEKWIFEDDYNSEFRYGTHPIQALQGLDQQQRVIYSGTFTKMMFPEFRLGFMVVPEALIE
;
A
#
# COMPACT_ATOMS: atom_id res chain seq x y z
N ASP A 1 9.64 10.94 -5.33
CA ASP A 1 11.12 10.93 -5.42
C ASP A 1 11.59 9.48 -5.55
N GLU A 2 12.89 9.19 -5.45
CA GLU A 2 13.44 7.82 -5.52
C GLU A 2 12.84 6.88 -4.44
N GLU A 3 12.33 7.45 -3.36
CA GLU A 3 11.73 6.74 -2.23
C GLU A 3 10.21 6.54 -2.40
N GLY A 4 9.65 6.94 -3.54
CA GLY A 4 8.24 6.81 -3.89
C GLY A 4 7.38 8.03 -3.53
N MET A 5 6.18 7.77 -3.02
CA MET A 5 5.17 8.80 -2.69
C MET A 5 5.65 9.70 -1.56
N GLN A 6 5.50 11.02 -1.71
CA GLN A 6 5.85 12.02 -0.69
C GLN A 6 4.65 12.28 0.23
N ILE A 7 4.81 12.06 1.53
CA ILE A 7 3.72 12.25 2.51
C ILE A 7 3.44 13.74 2.73
N SER A 8 4.47 14.59 2.61
CA SER A 8 4.33 16.05 2.68
C SER A 8 3.35 16.58 1.62
N ASP A 9 3.40 16.06 0.39
CA ASP A 9 2.48 16.48 -0.66
C ASP A 9 1.02 16.21 -0.26
N ILE A 10 0.77 15.12 0.46
CA ILE A 10 -0.55 14.75 0.98
C ILE A 10 -0.98 15.72 2.09
N THR A 11 -0.08 16.03 3.03
CA THR A 11 -0.41 16.95 4.14
C THR A 11 -0.63 18.38 3.66
N ASP A 12 0.09 18.81 2.63
CA ASP A 12 0.11 20.20 2.20
C ASP A 12 -1.03 20.51 1.21
N HIS A 13 -1.34 19.57 0.32
CA HIS A 13 -2.28 19.80 -0.77
C HIS A 13 -3.58 18.99 -0.66
N TYR A 14 -3.53 17.82 0.01
CA TYR A 14 -4.63 16.85 0.02
C TYR A 14 -5.09 16.50 1.45
N PHE A 15 -4.95 17.45 2.39
CA PHE A 15 -5.23 17.22 3.80
C PHE A 15 -6.67 16.79 4.12
N LYS A 16 -7.64 17.05 3.23
CA LYS A 16 -9.03 16.61 3.41
C LYS A 16 -9.29 15.16 2.99
N SER A 17 -8.38 14.55 2.22
CA SER A 17 -8.53 13.17 1.76
C SER A 17 -8.64 12.21 2.93
N LYS A 18 -9.61 11.30 2.86
CA LYS A 18 -9.87 10.25 3.87
C LYS A 18 -9.14 8.94 3.59
N LEU A 19 -8.68 8.77 2.34
CA LEU A 19 -8.04 7.57 1.84
C LEU A 19 -6.84 7.98 0.99
N VAL A 20 -5.75 7.22 1.08
CA VAL A 20 -4.62 7.25 0.14
C VAL A 20 -4.53 5.90 -0.54
N TYR A 21 -4.48 5.89 -1.86
CA TYR A 21 -4.17 4.70 -2.64
C TYR A 21 -2.68 4.66 -2.96
N THR A 22 -2.04 3.51 -2.79
CA THR A 22 -0.62 3.33 -3.11
C THR A 22 -0.32 1.90 -3.52
N ALA A 23 0.65 1.73 -4.42
CA ALA A 23 1.23 0.46 -4.79
C ALA A 23 2.69 0.42 -4.29
N PRO A 24 2.92 0.16 -3.00
CA PRO A 24 4.19 0.46 -2.34
C PRO A 24 5.29 -0.54 -2.72
N SER A 25 4.90 -1.74 -3.14
CA SER A 25 5.81 -2.81 -3.55
C SER A 25 6.28 -2.67 -4.99
N HIS A 26 5.53 -2.00 -5.86
CA HIS A 26 5.96 -1.71 -7.21
C HIS A 26 5.03 -0.64 -7.80
N GLN A 27 5.42 0.62 -7.66
CA GLN A 27 4.57 1.75 -8.05
C GLN A 27 4.22 1.62 -9.52
N PHE A 28 2.93 1.72 -9.85
CA PHE A 28 2.50 1.83 -11.24
C PHE A 28 2.20 3.30 -11.58
N PRO A 29 2.74 3.87 -12.67
CA PRO A 29 3.55 3.24 -13.72
C PRO A 29 5.08 3.38 -13.56
N LEU A 30 5.57 4.05 -12.52
CA LEU A 30 6.98 4.47 -12.40
C LEU A 30 7.95 3.34 -11.98
N GLY A 31 7.44 2.21 -11.49
CA GLY A 31 8.23 1.03 -11.07
C GLY A 31 8.94 1.17 -9.72
N GLY A 32 8.94 2.37 -9.12
CA GLY A 32 9.61 2.64 -7.85
C GLY A 32 9.04 1.86 -6.66
N THR A 33 9.85 1.66 -5.63
CA THR A 33 9.42 1.03 -4.37
C THR A 33 9.29 2.08 -3.29
N LEU A 34 8.20 2.04 -2.51
CA LEU A 34 8.09 2.84 -1.29
C LEU A 34 9.05 2.27 -0.25
N SER A 35 10.05 3.06 0.16
CA SER A 35 11.05 2.62 1.12
C SER A 35 10.46 2.30 2.49
N LEU A 36 11.19 1.54 3.31
CA LEU A 36 10.73 1.21 4.66
C LEU A 36 10.48 2.46 5.53
N ALA A 37 11.36 3.46 5.44
CA ALA A 37 11.18 4.72 6.16
C ALA A 37 9.91 5.45 5.71
N ARG A 38 9.64 5.48 4.39
CA ARG A 38 8.45 6.11 3.82
C ARG A 38 7.16 5.34 4.15
N ARG A 39 7.23 4.00 4.23
CA ARG A 39 6.14 3.15 4.73
C ARG A 39 5.75 3.51 6.16
N PHE A 40 6.73 3.61 7.08
CA PHE A 40 6.46 4.02 8.46
C PHE A 40 5.92 5.44 8.55
N ALA A 41 6.45 6.38 7.76
CA ALA A 41 5.94 7.75 7.73
C ALA A 41 4.47 7.81 7.26
N LEU A 42 4.10 7.01 6.25
CA LEU A 42 2.72 6.92 5.76
C LEU A 42 1.78 6.32 6.81
N LEU A 43 2.19 5.25 7.49
CA LEU A 43 1.43 4.62 8.57
C LEU A 43 1.22 5.56 9.74
N ASP A 44 2.29 6.22 10.22
CA ASP A 44 2.22 7.19 11.31
C ASP A 44 1.27 8.36 10.97
N TRP A 45 1.33 8.87 9.73
CA TRP A 45 0.41 9.88 9.26
C TRP A 45 -1.05 9.39 9.26
N ALA A 46 -1.32 8.20 8.69
CA ALA A 46 -2.67 7.65 8.61
C ALA A 46 -3.25 7.41 10.01
N ASN A 47 -2.43 6.93 10.93
CA ASN A 47 -2.77 6.73 12.33
C ASN A 47 -3.15 8.04 13.02
N LYS A 48 -2.29 9.06 12.95
CA LYS A 48 -2.49 10.37 13.59
C LYS A 48 -3.71 11.11 13.05
N GLN A 49 -3.99 10.95 11.76
CA GLN A 49 -5.06 11.69 11.08
C GLN A 49 -6.36 10.89 10.96
N GLU A 50 -6.36 9.66 11.46
CA GLU A 50 -7.47 8.73 11.35
C GLU A 50 -7.95 8.50 9.90
N LYS A 51 -6.98 8.25 9.03
CA LYS A 51 -7.19 8.06 7.59
C LYS A 51 -6.88 6.63 7.19
N TRP A 52 -7.41 6.25 6.04
CA TRP A 52 -7.24 4.94 5.46
C TRP A 52 -6.11 4.93 4.43
N ILE A 53 -5.44 3.79 4.31
CA ILE A 53 -4.52 3.49 3.22
C ILE A 53 -5.09 2.30 2.45
N PHE A 54 -5.22 2.43 1.13
CA PHE A 54 -5.45 1.31 0.24
C PHE A 54 -4.10 0.89 -0.36
N GLU A 55 -3.59 -0.26 0.07
CA GLU A 55 -2.39 -0.89 -0.46
C GLU A 55 -2.80 -1.83 -1.61
N ASP A 56 -2.47 -1.45 -2.84
CA ASP A 56 -2.63 -2.30 -4.02
C ASP A 56 -1.33 -3.07 -4.30
N ASP A 57 -1.36 -4.35 -3.98
CA ASP A 57 -0.22 -5.25 -4.12
C ASP A 57 -0.46 -6.25 -5.26
N TYR A 58 -0.20 -5.79 -6.47
CA TYR A 58 -0.57 -6.54 -7.68
C TYR A 58 0.55 -7.45 -8.22
N ASN A 59 1.79 -7.31 -7.74
CA ASN A 59 2.96 -8.04 -8.25
C ASN A 59 4.17 -8.08 -7.29
N SER A 60 4.01 -7.90 -5.97
CA SER A 60 5.15 -7.93 -5.04
C SER A 60 5.94 -9.24 -5.10
N GLU A 61 5.32 -10.32 -5.57
CA GLU A 61 5.90 -11.65 -5.70
C GLU A 61 6.96 -11.72 -6.81
N PHE A 62 6.95 -10.78 -7.76
CA PHE A 62 7.88 -10.73 -8.90
C PHE A 62 9.07 -9.81 -8.65
N ARG A 63 9.79 -10.01 -7.54
CA ARG A 63 11.00 -9.25 -7.21
C ARG A 63 12.26 -10.05 -7.51
N TYR A 64 13.11 -9.49 -8.36
CA TYR A 64 14.40 -10.06 -8.73
C TYR A 64 15.53 -9.33 -8.00
N GLY A 65 16.44 -10.07 -7.36
CA GLY A 65 17.69 -9.54 -6.81
C GLY A 65 17.61 -8.74 -5.50
N THR A 66 16.43 -8.57 -4.89
CA THR A 66 16.27 -7.92 -3.58
C THR A 66 15.30 -8.67 -2.69
N HIS A 67 15.51 -8.62 -1.38
CA HIS A 67 14.53 -9.15 -0.42
C HIS A 67 13.28 -8.28 -0.44
N PRO A 68 12.07 -8.88 -0.39
CA PRO A 68 10.84 -8.12 -0.36
C PRO A 68 10.77 -7.26 0.90
N ILE A 69 10.35 -6.01 0.75
CA ILE A 69 9.98 -5.16 1.88
C ILE A 69 8.57 -5.58 2.31
N GLN A 70 8.39 -5.77 3.62
CA GLN A 70 7.10 -6.13 4.20
C GLN A 70 6.00 -5.14 3.79
N ALA A 71 4.85 -5.67 3.36
CA ALA A 71 3.64 -4.91 3.01
C ALA A 71 3.27 -3.90 4.11
N LEU A 72 2.61 -2.79 3.75
CA LEU A 72 2.10 -1.82 4.72
C LEU A 72 1.18 -2.50 5.72
N GLN A 73 0.29 -3.39 5.25
CA GLN A 73 -0.61 -4.15 6.12
C GLN A 73 0.15 -5.01 7.13
N GLY A 74 1.29 -5.58 6.75
CA GLY A 74 2.12 -6.35 7.69
C GLY A 74 2.80 -5.50 8.76
N LEU A 75 3.01 -4.21 8.48
CA LEU A 75 3.63 -3.24 9.40
C LEU A 75 2.61 -2.47 10.24
N ASP A 76 1.34 -2.51 9.84
CA ASP A 76 0.25 -1.75 10.44
C ASP A 76 -0.22 -2.37 11.76
N GLN A 77 -0.09 -1.61 12.85
CA GLN A 77 -0.52 -2.03 14.19
C GLN A 77 -1.88 -1.43 14.59
N GLN A 78 -2.41 -0.48 13.82
CA GLN A 78 -3.61 0.29 14.15
C GLN A 78 -4.76 -0.02 13.20
N GLN A 79 -4.58 -0.98 12.31
CA GLN A 79 -5.58 -1.43 11.35
C GLN A 79 -6.14 -0.28 10.50
N ARG A 80 -5.23 0.53 9.91
CA ARG A 80 -5.52 1.61 8.96
C ARG A 80 -5.30 1.21 7.50
N VAL A 81 -4.74 0.04 7.22
CA VAL A 81 -4.46 -0.44 5.86
C VAL A 81 -5.52 -1.43 5.38
N ILE A 82 -6.13 -1.11 4.25
CA ILE A 82 -6.90 -2.04 3.41
C ILE A 82 -5.90 -2.61 2.41
N TYR A 83 -5.59 -3.90 2.53
CA TYR A 83 -4.68 -4.59 1.61
C TYR A 83 -5.46 -5.25 0.50
N SER A 84 -5.03 -5.07 -0.75
CA SER A 84 -5.58 -5.70 -1.93
C SER A 84 -4.50 -6.49 -2.64
N GLY A 85 -4.77 -7.77 -2.91
CA GLY A 85 -3.88 -8.66 -3.63
C GLY A 85 -4.57 -9.38 -4.78
N THR A 86 -3.78 -9.98 -5.67
CA THR A 86 -4.31 -10.72 -6.82
C THR A 86 -3.52 -11.97 -7.13
N PHE A 87 -4.22 -13.05 -7.50
CA PHE A 87 -3.60 -14.28 -8.02
C PHE A 87 -3.40 -14.24 -9.54
N THR A 88 -3.96 -13.22 -10.21
CA THR A 88 -4.06 -13.16 -11.68
C THR A 88 -2.69 -13.15 -12.38
N LYS A 89 -1.66 -12.56 -11.73
CA LYS A 89 -0.30 -12.51 -12.30
C LYS A 89 0.56 -13.74 -11.97
N MET A 90 0.22 -14.47 -10.90
CA MET A 90 0.94 -15.68 -10.45
C MET A 90 0.44 -16.96 -11.12
N MET A 91 -0.81 -16.98 -11.56
CA MET A 91 -1.46 -18.14 -12.17
C MET A 91 -1.62 -17.93 -13.68
N PHE A 92 -2.86 -17.87 -14.16
CA PHE A 92 -3.20 -17.54 -15.55
C PHE A 92 -4.20 -16.37 -15.58
N PRO A 93 -4.10 -15.44 -16.55
CA PRO A 93 -4.88 -14.20 -16.58
C PRO A 93 -6.41 -14.38 -16.49
N GLU A 94 -6.92 -15.51 -16.97
CA GLU A 94 -8.34 -15.85 -16.99
C GLU A 94 -8.90 -16.19 -15.61
N PHE A 95 -8.03 -16.49 -14.62
CA PHE A 95 -8.46 -16.86 -13.27
C PHE A 95 -9.16 -15.71 -12.53
N ARG A 96 -8.76 -14.46 -12.80
CA ARG A 96 -9.38 -13.21 -12.30
C ARG A 96 -9.77 -13.24 -10.80
N LEU A 97 -8.94 -13.86 -9.97
CA LEU A 97 -9.16 -13.91 -8.53
C LEU A 97 -8.31 -12.85 -7.82
N GLY A 98 -8.99 -11.95 -7.11
CA GLY A 98 -8.41 -11.01 -6.16
C GLY A 98 -8.92 -11.27 -4.76
N PHE A 99 -8.25 -10.68 -3.78
CA PHE A 99 -8.67 -10.71 -2.38
C PHE A 99 -8.36 -9.38 -1.71
N MET A 100 -9.05 -9.10 -0.60
CA MET A 100 -8.73 -7.97 0.26
C MET A 100 -8.65 -8.42 1.71
N VAL A 101 -7.72 -7.83 2.46
CA VAL A 101 -7.72 -7.87 3.92
C VAL A 101 -8.25 -6.53 4.39
N VAL A 102 -9.43 -6.56 4.99
CA VAL A 102 -10.20 -5.38 5.39
C VAL A 102 -10.13 -5.22 6.91
N PRO A 103 -9.77 -4.04 7.44
CA PRO A 103 -9.86 -3.72 8.86
C PRO A 103 -11.25 -3.98 9.44
N GLU A 104 -11.34 -4.49 10.67
CA GLU A 104 -12.61 -4.86 11.30
C GLU A 104 -13.61 -3.69 11.38
N ALA A 105 -13.12 -2.46 11.59
CA ALA A 105 -13.92 -1.24 11.61
C ALA A 105 -14.63 -0.89 10.28
N LEU A 106 -14.33 -1.61 9.20
CA LEU A 106 -14.96 -1.47 7.88
C LEU A 106 -15.85 -2.66 7.51
N ILE A 107 -15.96 -3.67 8.38
CA ILE A 107 -16.78 -4.87 8.17
C ILE A 107 -18.10 -4.70 8.95
N GLU A 108 -19.04 -3.97 8.36
CA GLU A 108 -20.46 -3.90 8.76
C GLU A 108 -21.37 -3.72 7.53
#